data_AF-A0AAJ1F0Q4-F1
#
_entry.id   AF-A0AAJ1F0Q4-F1
#
_cell.length_a   1.000
_cell.length_b   1.000
_cell.length_c   1.000
_cell.angle_alpha   90.00
_cell.angle_beta   90.00
_cell.angle_gamma   90.00
#
_symmetry.space_group_name_H-M   'P 1'
#
loop_
_entity.id
_entity.type
_entity.pdbx_description
1 polymer ?
#
loop_
_entity_poly.entity_id
_entity_poly.type
_entity_poly.pdbx_seq_one_letter_code
_entity_poly.pdbx_strand_id
1 'polypeptide(L)'
;MRTSPYTLRLAHINDCHSNFDPVSLTLKVSGAGEPIKVAAHSGGYGRLATVLANARAEAEAADTSFLFLHGGDTFQGTLYFNEFRGKANARLLNLLKPDAIVLGNHEIDSGNAPLHRFIEAIDFPMLAGNMDLSAEDPTKGFALATLNNLLYYDSQRGCAQELKKPLGDKQMAIVGITLDQMQVIARPDPDTQFRDAIDTCRATVNALKADGIHHILVLSHLGLDGDRKLAAAVDGISLIVGGHSHTLMGDFANLGLPCVPWGERINNTPILHAGKYAETIGLAEISFDAQGRVTALDGGNYLMLDEHPLVDNLSAELRAEALNQLKAHPGILWCEAEPGIQSIIDKEFRPAITALDHQVLAMVPRELIHTRLPSKSLPHGSEVAPWVSRAMYEETRILDGAVQFALHNAGGVRQSMSQGKMTLADVLGRLLPFELPLVKYAIEGQYLIEALESAINSATNNSVIGTGAGSFPYTFGLKYHYDGRRPQGERILSLTLSQGGLWVPVEAGKVYVGVSTAYTASGKEGYQALSLCHWQEPVPDLTLPGAFIRFIERHGGFAEEMLPQLSYISHLR
;
A
#
# COMPACT_ATOMS: atom_id res chain seq x y z
N MET A 1 -35.16 -13.32 30.88
CA MET A 1 -33.74 -12.93 30.74
C MET A 1 -32.97 -14.07 30.11
N ARG A 2 -32.63 -13.96 28.83
CA ARG A 2 -31.56 -14.73 28.17
C ARG A 2 -31.06 -13.82 27.04
N THR A 3 -30.04 -13.01 27.31
CA THR A 3 -29.21 -12.50 26.23
C THR A 3 -28.50 -13.72 25.63
N SER A 4 -28.93 -14.13 24.44
CA SER A 4 -28.13 -14.96 23.52
C SER A 4 -26.99 -14.11 22.96
N PRO A 5 -26.10 -14.63 22.10
CA PRO A 5 -25.31 -15.85 22.08
C PRO A 5 -23.83 -15.41 22.26
N TYR A 6 -22.81 -15.99 21.63
CA TYR A 6 -21.41 -15.61 21.89
C TYR A 6 -21.07 -14.18 21.41
N THR A 7 -20.57 -13.29 22.26
CA THR A 7 -20.29 -11.88 21.89
C THR A 7 -18.80 -11.54 21.87
N LEU A 8 -18.36 -10.85 20.83
CA LEU A 8 -17.01 -10.31 20.67
C LEU A 8 -17.08 -8.80 20.47
N ARG A 9 -16.26 -8.05 21.20
CA ARG A 9 -15.89 -6.68 20.84
C ARG A 9 -14.61 -6.70 20.02
N LEU A 10 -14.67 -6.14 18.82
CA LEU A 10 -13.59 -6.10 17.86
C LEU A 10 -13.15 -4.67 17.64
N ALA A 11 -11.85 -4.43 17.75
CA ALA A 11 -11.17 -3.30 17.14
C ALA A 11 -10.34 -3.79 15.96
N HIS A 12 -10.31 -3.06 14.85
CA HIS A 12 -9.40 -3.38 13.76
C HIS A 12 -8.91 -2.16 12.96
N ILE A 13 -7.72 -2.32 12.40
CA ILE A 13 -7.08 -1.38 11.46
C ILE A 13 -6.40 -2.18 10.34
N ASN A 14 -6.02 -1.52 9.26
CA ASN A 14 -5.27 -2.12 8.14
C ASN A 14 -4.50 -1.03 7.39
N ASP A 15 -3.49 -1.42 6.61
CA ASP A 15 -2.79 -0.55 5.66
C ASP A 15 -2.24 0.75 6.28
N CYS A 16 -1.69 0.64 7.49
CA CYS A 16 -1.19 1.81 8.21
C CYS A 16 0.03 2.43 7.54
N HIS A 17 0.84 1.65 6.81
CA HIS A 17 1.99 2.14 6.04
C HIS A 17 2.82 3.18 6.79
N SER A 18 3.26 2.84 8.01
CA SER A 18 4.06 3.70 8.89
C SER A 18 3.52 5.13 9.11
N ASN A 19 2.21 5.34 9.00
CA ASN A 19 1.55 6.60 9.37
C ASN A 19 1.32 6.62 10.90
N PHE A 20 2.35 7.04 11.63
CA PHE A 20 2.29 7.18 13.08
C PHE A 20 1.71 8.53 13.52
N ASP A 21 1.86 9.53 12.66
CA ASP A 21 1.31 10.87 12.85
C ASP A 21 -0.11 10.97 12.29
N PRO A 22 -0.95 11.90 12.79
CA PRO A 22 -2.26 12.17 12.21
C PRO A 22 -2.18 12.57 10.73
N VAL A 23 -3.08 12.03 9.92
CA VAL A 23 -3.18 12.29 8.48
C VAL A 23 -4.07 13.50 8.22
N SER A 24 -3.63 14.42 7.36
CA SER A 24 -4.45 15.55 6.93
C SER A 24 -5.54 15.12 5.95
N LEU A 25 -6.79 15.47 6.25
CA LEU A 25 -7.97 15.20 5.45
C LEU A 25 -8.64 16.51 5.04
N THR A 26 -9.28 16.51 3.87
CA THR A 26 -10.23 17.56 3.49
C THR A 26 -11.64 17.00 3.53
N LEU A 27 -12.37 17.34 4.58
CA LEU A 27 -13.76 16.96 4.76
C LEU A 27 -14.68 17.98 4.09
N LYS A 28 -15.83 17.53 3.60
CA LYS A 28 -16.89 18.39 3.08
C LYS A 28 -18.07 18.37 4.03
N VAL A 29 -18.60 19.52 4.35
CA VAL A 29 -19.84 19.68 5.14
C VAL A 29 -20.74 20.70 4.45
N SER A 30 -22.01 20.76 4.80
CA SER A 30 -22.94 21.71 4.18
C SER A 30 -22.93 23.03 4.94
N GLY A 31 -22.99 24.17 4.26
CA GLY A 31 -23.07 25.48 4.92
C GLY A 31 -23.86 26.49 4.09
N ALA A 32 -24.94 27.04 4.65
CA ALA A 32 -25.80 28.02 3.99
C ALA A 32 -26.23 27.64 2.55
N GLY A 33 -26.34 26.34 2.25
CA GLY A 33 -26.70 25.81 0.93
C GLY A 33 -25.52 25.48 0.01
N GLU A 34 -24.28 25.76 0.40
CA GLU A 34 -23.05 25.49 -0.36
C GLU A 34 -22.10 24.54 0.38
N PRO A 35 -21.25 23.77 -0.31
CA PRO A 35 -20.29 22.87 0.34
C PRO A 35 -19.12 23.65 0.95
N ILE A 36 -18.91 23.49 2.26
CA ILE A 36 -17.74 23.97 3.00
C ILE A 36 -16.67 22.87 2.98
N LYS A 37 -15.42 23.25 2.67
CA LYS A 37 -14.26 22.38 2.86
C LYS A 37 -13.61 22.67 4.22
N VAL A 38 -13.37 21.62 4.99
CA VAL A 38 -12.71 21.68 6.30
C VAL A 38 -11.44 20.85 6.23
N ALA A 39 -10.29 21.45 6.52
CA ALA A 39 -9.08 20.67 6.75
C ALA A 39 -9.11 20.12 8.18
N ALA A 40 -8.84 18.83 8.35
CA ALA A 40 -8.81 18.18 9.65
C ALA A 40 -7.64 17.19 9.69
N HIS A 41 -7.24 16.77 10.89
CA HIS A 41 -6.26 15.73 11.07
C HIS A 41 -6.93 14.53 11.73
N SER A 42 -6.88 13.36 11.09
CA SER A 42 -7.45 12.14 11.62
C SER A 42 -6.38 11.11 11.95
N GLY A 43 -6.61 10.34 13.01
CA GLY A 43 -5.81 9.17 13.32
C GLY A 43 -4.46 9.47 13.94
N GLY A 44 -3.46 8.68 13.55
CA GLY A 44 -2.16 8.60 14.21
C GLY A 44 -2.18 7.68 15.43
N TYR A 45 -1.02 7.13 15.77
CA TYR A 45 -0.90 6.10 16.81
C TYR A 45 -1.22 6.65 18.21
N GLY A 46 -1.04 7.95 18.43
CA GLY A 46 -1.47 8.66 19.64
C GLY A 46 -2.97 8.52 19.91
N ARG A 47 -3.81 8.89 18.95
CA ARG A 47 -5.27 8.82 19.11
C ARG A 47 -5.77 7.39 19.06
N LEU A 48 -5.15 6.55 18.22
CA LEU A 48 -5.46 5.13 18.17
C LEU A 48 -5.26 4.46 19.54
N ALA A 49 -4.18 4.79 20.26
CA ALA A 49 -3.95 4.30 21.62
C ALA A 49 -5.05 4.74 22.60
N THR A 50 -5.51 6.00 22.52
CA THR A 50 -6.63 6.50 23.33
C THR A 50 -7.91 5.71 23.06
N VAL A 51 -8.28 5.53 21.78
CA VAL A 51 -9.50 4.80 21.41
C VAL A 51 -9.43 3.33 21.82
N LEU A 52 -8.28 2.67 21.63
CA LEU A 52 -8.09 1.28 22.04
C LEU A 52 -8.15 1.11 23.56
N ALA A 53 -7.59 2.05 24.33
CA ALA A 53 -7.67 2.02 25.78
C ALA A 53 -9.12 2.08 26.26
N ASN A 54 -9.92 2.98 25.68
CA ASN A 54 -11.35 3.09 25.97
C ASN A 54 -12.11 1.81 25.59
N ALA A 55 -11.91 1.31 24.36
CA ALA A 55 -12.59 0.11 23.89
C ALA A 55 -12.26 -1.13 24.74
N ARG A 56 -11.02 -1.27 25.23
CA ARG A 56 -10.62 -2.33 26.17
C ARG A 56 -11.30 -2.17 27.53
N ALA A 57 -11.31 -0.95 28.08
CA ALA A 57 -11.97 -0.68 29.37
C ALA A 57 -13.49 -0.93 29.30
N GLU A 58 -14.12 -0.56 28.19
CA GLU A 58 -15.54 -0.84 27.96
C GLU A 58 -15.81 -2.34 27.88
N ALA A 59 -14.96 -3.11 27.18
CA ALA A 59 -15.10 -4.57 27.09
C ALA A 59 -14.89 -5.26 28.44
N GLU A 60 -13.91 -4.81 29.22
CA GLU A 60 -13.67 -5.29 30.59
C GLU A 60 -14.87 -4.99 31.50
N ALA A 61 -15.41 -3.77 31.46
CA ALA A 61 -16.58 -3.39 32.22
C ALA A 61 -17.85 -4.20 31.84
N ALA A 62 -17.93 -4.64 30.59
CA ALA A 62 -19.02 -5.47 30.07
C ALA A 62 -18.77 -6.99 30.19
N ASP A 63 -17.64 -7.43 30.76
CA ASP A 63 -17.19 -8.83 30.82
C ASP A 63 -17.31 -9.54 29.45
N THR A 64 -16.88 -8.84 28.40
CA THR A 64 -17.00 -9.30 27.01
C THR A 64 -15.62 -9.52 26.39
N SER A 65 -15.46 -10.60 25.62
CA SER A 65 -14.22 -10.86 24.88
C SER A 65 -13.86 -9.67 23.98
N PHE A 66 -12.59 -9.27 24.00
CA PHE A 66 -12.07 -8.19 23.16
C PHE A 66 -10.93 -8.69 22.29
N LEU A 67 -10.93 -8.30 21.01
CA LEU A 67 -9.81 -8.52 20.10
C LEU A 67 -9.44 -7.21 19.40
N PHE A 68 -8.14 -6.94 19.31
CA PHE A 68 -7.62 -5.91 18.41
C PHE A 68 -6.79 -6.55 17.29
N LEU A 69 -7.23 -6.41 16.04
CA LEU A 69 -6.61 -7.06 14.88
C LEU A 69 -6.04 -6.05 13.88
N HIS A 70 -4.93 -6.39 13.23
CA HIS A 70 -4.34 -5.59 12.16
C HIS A 70 -4.33 -6.36 10.83
N GLY A 71 -5.02 -5.82 9.83
CA GLY A 71 -5.14 -6.38 8.48
C GLY A 71 -3.91 -6.19 7.59
N GLY A 72 -2.68 -6.30 8.12
CA GLY A 72 -1.42 -6.19 7.35
C GLY A 72 -1.06 -4.81 6.79
N ASP A 73 0.06 -4.75 6.07
CA ASP A 73 0.66 -3.53 5.50
C ASP A 73 0.94 -2.44 6.55
N THR A 74 1.75 -2.80 7.54
CA THR A 74 2.34 -1.82 8.46
C THR A 74 3.58 -1.15 7.85
N PHE A 75 4.32 -1.82 6.98
CA PHE A 75 5.52 -1.30 6.33
C PHE A 75 5.26 -0.30 5.20
N GLN A 76 6.33 0.38 4.77
CA GLN A 76 6.38 1.39 3.71
C GLN A 76 5.53 2.64 4.02
N GLY A 77 5.52 3.62 3.11
CA GLY A 77 4.54 4.72 3.10
C GLY A 77 4.99 6.06 3.69
N THR A 78 5.88 6.06 4.68
CA THR A 78 6.43 7.31 5.25
C THR A 78 7.94 7.21 5.47
N LEU A 79 8.56 8.36 5.75
CA LEU A 79 9.98 8.45 6.11
C LEU A 79 10.33 7.60 7.35
N TYR A 80 9.36 7.31 8.23
CA TYR A 80 9.60 6.43 9.37
C TYR A 80 10.03 5.03 8.92
N PHE A 81 9.42 4.47 7.88
CA PHE A 81 9.84 3.16 7.40
C PHE A 81 11.24 3.21 6.78
N ASN A 82 11.51 4.22 5.96
CA ASN A 82 12.78 4.37 5.26
C ASN A 82 13.94 4.53 6.24
N GLU A 83 13.73 5.29 7.32
CA GLU A 83 14.73 5.53 8.35
C GLU A 83 14.89 4.33 9.31
N PHE A 84 13.78 3.77 9.80
CA PHE A 84 13.81 2.81 10.92
C PHE A 84 13.66 1.35 10.51
N ARG A 85 13.34 1.04 9.26
CA ARG A 85 13.30 -0.32 8.70
C ARG A 85 12.45 -1.30 9.53
N GLY A 86 11.26 -0.87 9.92
CA GLY A 86 10.32 -1.65 10.73
C GLY A 86 10.54 -1.59 12.24
N LYS A 87 11.65 -1.03 12.74
CA LYS A 87 11.89 -0.91 14.19
C LYS A 87 10.87 0.00 14.89
N ALA A 88 10.56 1.14 14.27
CA ALA A 88 9.52 2.04 14.78
C ALA A 88 8.14 1.37 14.76
N ASN A 89 7.82 0.62 13.68
CA ASN A 89 6.59 -0.16 13.58
C ASN A 89 6.47 -1.17 14.74
N ALA A 90 7.50 -1.98 14.98
CA ALA A 90 7.48 -2.99 16.05
C ALA A 90 7.30 -2.33 17.42
N ARG A 91 8.09 -1.27 17.70
CA ARG A 91 8.03 -0.53 18.96
C ARG A 91 6.63 0.02 19.24
N LEU A 92 6.03 0.69 18.26
CA LEU A 92 4.74 1.35 18.43
C LEU A 92 3.58 0.35 18.44
N LEU A 93 3.62 -0.71 17.62
CA LEU A 93 2.60 -1.76 17.64
C LEU A 93 2.63 -2.56 18.95
N ASN A 94 3.79 -2.83 19.54
CA ASN A 94 3.87 -3.50 20.85
C ASN A 94 3.17 -2.67 21.94
N LEU A 95 3.18 -1.34 21.83
CA LEU A 95 2.45 -0.46 22.75
C LEU A 95 0.94 -0.52 22.53
N LEU A 96 0.47 -0.66 21.28
CA LEU A 96 -0.96 -0.80 20.96
C LEU A 96 -1.52 -2.21 21.26
N LYS A 97 -0.65 -3.22 21.36
CA LYS A 97 -0.95 -4.59 21.75
C LYS A 97 -2.02 -5.27 20.88
N PRO A 98 -1.85 -5.36 19.54
CA PRO A 98 -2.73 -6.18 18.73
C PRO A 98 -2.68 -7.64 19.17
N ASP A 99 -3.82 -8.32 19.12
CA ASP A 99 -3.93 -9.74 19.35
C ASP A 99 -3.32 -10.56 18.22
N ALA A 100 -3.37 -10.03 16.99
CA ALA A 100 -2.69 -10.56 15.82
C ALA A 100 -2.58 -9.50 14.70
N ILE A 101 -1.57 -9.68 13.85
CA ILE A 101 -1.45 -9.02 12.54
C ILE A 101 -1.38 -10.08 11.44
N VAL A 102 -1.99 -9.86 10.27
CA VAL A 102 -1.75 -10.70 9.08
C VAL A 102 -0.62 -10.09 8.25
N LEU A 103 0.19 -10.94 7.61
CA LEU A 103 1.22 -10.49 6.67
C LEU A 103 0.58 -9.79 5.47
N GLY A 104 0.97 -8.54 5.19
CA GLY A 104 0.67 -7.84 3.96
C GLY A 104 1.78 -7.95 2.91
N ASN A 105 1.58 -7.38 1.73
CA ASN A 105 2.57 -7.48 0.65
C ASN A 105 3.79 -6.59 0.92
N HIS A 106 3.60 -5.43 1.56
CA HIS A 106 4.69 -4.48 1.79
C HIS A 106 5.68 -4.93 2.88
N GLU A 107 5.31 -5.89 3.70
CA GLU A 107 6.21 -6.49 4.70
C GLU A 107 7.40 -7.24 4.08
N ILE A 108 7.27 -7.71 2.82
CA ILE A 108 8.25 -8.51 2.10
C ILE A 108 8.74 -7.86 0.79
N ASP A 109 8.57 -6.54 0.65
CA ASP A 109 9.07 -5.79 -0.52
C ASP A 109 10.59 -5.88 -0.70
N SER A 110 11.31 -6.10 0.41
CA SER A 110 12.78 -6.13 0.47
C SER A 110 13.32 -7.51 0.89
N GLY A 111 12.59 -8.59 0.57
CA GLY A 111 12.94 -9.95 0.97
C GLY A 111 12.46 -10.31 2.37
N ASN A 112 12.77 -11.54 2.82
CA ASN A 112 12.33 -12.03 4.13
C ASN A 112 13.13 -11.45 5.30
N ALA A 113 14.34 -10.92 5.08
CA ALA A 113 15.22 -10.49 6.16
C ALA A 113 14.67 -9.32 7.01
N PRO A 114 14.05 -8.26 6.44
CA PRO A 114 13.36 -7.23 7.23
C PRO A 114 12.16 -7.78 7.99
N LEU A 115 11.37 -8.68 7.38
CA LEU A 115 10.25 -9.35 8.02
C LEU A 115 10.70 -10.16 9.23
N HIS A 116 11.77 -10.95 9.09
CA HIS A 116 12.35 -11.73 10.19
C HIS A 116 12.66 -10.86 11.41
N ARG A 117 13.42 -9.77 11.21
CA ARG A 117 13.79 -8.84 12.29
C ARG A 117 12.58 -8.18 12.94
N PHE A 118 11.52 -7.94 12.17
CA PHE A 118 10.28 -7.39 12.70
C PHE A 118 9.53 -8.41 13.55
N ILE A 119 9.38 -9.64 13.09
CA ILE A 119 8.74 -10.73 13.85
C ILE A 119 9.51 -11.03 15.14
N GLU A 120 10.85 -10.95 15.13
CA GLU A 120 11.68 -11.07 16.35
C GLU A 120 11.41 -9.94 17.37
N ALA A 121 11.03 -8.76 16.89
CA ALA A 121 10.88 -7.57 17.73
C ALA A 121 9.44 -7.34 18.25
N ILE A 122 8.44 -8.05 17.72
CA ILE A 122 7.04 -7.90 18.12
C ILE A 122 6.63 -8.84 19.26
N ASP A 123 5.71 -8.39 20.11
CA ASP A 123 5.21 -9.12 21.28
C ASP A 123 3.88 -9.88 21.00
N PHE A 124 3.48 -9.95 19.73
CA PHE A 124 2.21 -10.52 19.27
C PHE A 124 2.44 -11.38 18.03
N PRO A 125 1.54 -12.34 17.74
CA PRO A 125 1.71 -13.21 16.59
C PRO A 125 1.42 -12.48 15.26
N MET A 126 2.24 -12.78 14.26
CA MET A 126 1.95 -12.52 12.85
C MET A 126 1.40 -13.80 12.20
N LEU A 127 0.34 -13.65 11.40
CA LEU A 127 -0.36 -14.72 10.71
C LEU A 127 -0.12 -14.65 9.20
N ALA A 128 0.29 -15.76 8.60
CA ALA A 128 0.53 -15.90 7.17
C ALA A 128 0.16 -17.33 6.75
N GLY A 129 -1.10 -17.74 6.95
CA GLY A 129 -1.53 -19.13 6.90
C GLY A 129 -1.37 -19.85 5.56
N ASN A 130 -1.23 -19.11 4.46
CA ASN A 130 -0.90 -19.65 3.13
C ASN A 130 0.56 -19.44 2.72
N MET A 131 1.43 -18.95 3.61
CA MET A 131 2.87 -18.88 3.41
C MET A 131 3.51 -20.24 3.73
N ASP A 132 4.08 -20.87 2.72
CA ASP A 132 4.72 -22.18 2.84
C ASP A 132 6.24 -22.03 2.90
N LEU A 133 6.78 -22.41 4.05
CA LEU A 133 8.20 -22.38 4.39
C LEU A 133 8.84 -23.77 4.39
N SER A 134 8.17 -24.80 3.87
CA SER A 134 8.70 -26.17 3.81
C SER A 134 9.96 -26.32 2.95
N ALA A 135 10.20 -25.36 2.05
CA ALA A 135 11.39 -25.28 1.21
C ALA A 135 12.43 -24.25 1.69
N GLU A 136 12.16 -23.55 2.80
CA GLU A 136 13.03 -22.48 3.31
C GLU A 136 14.42 -23.02 3.68
N ASP A 137 15.49 -22.34 3.25
CA ASP A 137 16.86 -22.69 3.62
C ASP A 137 17.08 -22.40 5.12
N PRO A 138 17.22 -23.42 5.99
CA PRO A 138 17.37 -23.20 7.42
C PRO A 138 18.73 -22.59 7.79
N THR A 139 19.68 -22.54 6.85
CA THR A 139 21.00 -21.97 7.08
C THR A 139 21.06 -20.47 6.79
N LYS A 140 20.04 -19.90 6.15
CA LYS A 140 19.95 -18.45 5.97
C LYS A 140 19.72 -17.83 7.35
N GLY A 141 20.59 -16.91 7.76
CA GLY A 141 20.61 -16.34 9.13
C GLY A 141 19.38 -15.49 9.50
N PHE A 142 18.29 -15.60 8.74
CA PHE A 142 17.01 -14.91 8.90
C PHE A 142 15.85 -15.81 8.45
N ALA A 143 15.98 -17.14 8.63
CA ALA A 143 14.89 -18.08 8.38
C ALA A 143 13.63 -17.72 9.19
N LEU A 144 12.47 -17.73 8.55
CA LEU A 144 11.20 -17.36 9.18
C LEU A 144 10.57 -18.54 9.94
N ALA A 145 10.78 -19.77 9.47
CA ALA A 145 10.20 -20.98 10.07
C ALA A 145 10.69 -21.25 11.50
N THR A 146 11.78 -20.60 11.95
CA THR A 146 12.33 -20.70 13.30
C THR A 146 11.66 -19.75 14.30
N LEU A 147 10.81 -18.83 13.84
CA LEU A 147 10.23 -17.78 14.67
C LEU A 147 8.93 -18.25 15.34
N ASN A 148 8.87 -18.17 16.67
CA ASN A 148 7.70 -18.61 17.44
C ASN A 148 6.47 -17.70 17.27
N ASN A 149 6.67 -16.45 16.87
CA ASN A 149 5.60 -15.46 16.69
C ASN A 149 5.04 -15.44 15.25
N LEU A 150 5.37 -16.43 14.42
CA LEU A 150 4.83 -16.58 13.07
C LEU A 150 3.95 -17.83 12.99
N LEU A 151 2.69 -17.68 12.61
CA LEU A 151 1.79 -18.77 12.27
C LEU A 151 1.64 -18.85 10.76
N TYR A 152 2.09 -19.94 10.15
CA TYR A 152 2.19 -20.11 8.70
C TYR A 152 1.54 -21.41 8.21
N TYR A 153 1.72 -21.77 6.94
CA TYR A 153 1.15 -23.00 6.38
C TYR A 153 1.79 -24.25 6.99
N ASP A 154 0.98 -25.13 7.57
CA ASP A 154 1.42 -26.43 8.04
C ASP A 154 1.32 -27.45 6.90
N SER A 155 2.47 -27.74 6.28
CA SER A 155 2.57 -28.69 5.17
C SER A 155 2.23 -30.14 5.56
N GLN A 156 2.29 -30.50 6.84
CA GLN A 156 1.92 -31.83 7.31
C GLN A 156 0.40 -31.97 7.49
N ARG A 157 -0.26 -30.93 8.03
CA ARG A 157 -1.72 -30.88 8.14
C ARG A 157 -2.41 -30.52 6.82
N GLY A 158 -1.68 -29.88 5.90
CA GLY A 158 -2.21 -29.39 4.63
C GLY A 158 -3.10 -28.15 4.77
N CYS A 159 -2.97 -27.41 5.87
CA CYS A 159 -3.79 -26.24 6.18
C CYS A 159 -3.00 -25.17 6.96
N ALA A 160 -3.58 -23.99 7.15
CA ALA A 160 -2.95 -22.94 7.93
C ALA A 160 -2.88 -23.30 9.43
N GLN A 161 -1.83 -22.83 10.10
CA GLN A 161 -1.82 -22.70 11.56
C GLN A 161 -2.76 -21.58 12.00
N GLU A 162 -3.33 -21.73 13.19
CA GLU A 162 -4.35 -20.84 13.72
C GLU A 162 -4.00 -20.28 15.12
N LEU A 163 -4.43 -19.05 15.40
CA LEU A 163 -4.44 -18.50 16.75
C LEU A 163 -5.80 -18.79 17.40
N LYS A 164 -5.83 -19.32 18.63
CA LYS A 164 -7.07 -19.59 19.36
C LYS A 164 -7.26 -18.58 20.49
N LYS A 165 -8.47 -18.02 20.58
CA LYS A 165 -8.89 -17.05 21.61
C LYS A 165 -10.21 -17.49 22.24
N PRO A 166 -10.38 -17.29 23.56
CA PRO A 166 -11.63 -17.64 24.24
C PRO A 166 -12.78 -16.74 23.79
N LEU A 167 -13.96 -17.34 23.65
CA LEU A 167 -15.23 -16.66 23.36
C LEU A 167 -16.33 -17.30 24.23
N GLY A 168 -16.46 -16.81 25.46
CA GLY A 168 -17.26 -17.47 26.48
C GLY A 168 -16.76 -18.91 26.76
N ASP A 169 -17.64 -19.90 26.61
CA ASP A 169 -17.29 -21.33 26.74
C ASP A 169 -16.80 -21.97 25.42
N LYS A 170 -16.62 -21.18 24.35
CA LYS A 170 -16.11 -21.62 23.05
C LYS A 170 -14.71 -21.08 22.76
N GLN A 171 -14.13 -21.59 21.69
CA GLN A 171 -12.89 -21.11 21.10
C GLN A 171 -13.22 -20.44 19.76
N MET A 172 -12.64 -19.26 19.54
CA MET A 172 -12.54 -18.63 18.24
C MET A 172 -11.15 -18.91 17.66
N ALA A 173 -11.10 -19.50 16.47
CA ALA A 173 -9.88 -19.61 15.69
C ALA A 173 -9.73 -18.38 14.78
N ILE A 174 -8.53 -17.81 14.74
CA ILE A 174 -8.13 -16.72 13.88
C ILE A 174 -7.10 -17.26 12.90
N VAL A 175 -7.39 -17.17 11.61
CA VAL A 175 -6.56 -17.69 10.52
C VAL A 175 -6.10 -16.53 9.65
N GLY A 176 -4.78 -16.40 9.47
CA GLY A 176 -4.23 -15.41 8.55
C GLY A 176 -4.28 -15.89 7.11
N ILE A 177 -4.80 -15.09 6.18
CA ILE A 177 -4.74 -15.38 4.74
C ILE A 177 -4.23 -14.14 4.02
N THR A 178 -3.17 -14.29 3.23
CA THR A 178 -2.58 -13.20 2.46
C THR A 178 -2.62 -13.48 0.96
N LEU A 179 -2.30 -12.47 0.15
CA LEU A 179 -2.22 -12.59 -1.30
C LEU A 179 -1.31 -13.77 -1.68
N ASP A 180 -1.74 -14.57 -2.63
CA ASP A 180 -1.02 -15.77 -3.07
C ASP A 180 -0.11 -15.50 -4.28
N GLN A 181 -0.25 -14.35 -4.94
CA GLN A 181 0.67 -13.89 -6.00
C GLN A 181 1.84 -13.02 -5.48
N MET A 182 2.32 -13.25 -4.25
CA MET A 182 3.42 -12.45 -3.67
C MET A 182 4.69 -12.40 -4.53
N GLN A 183 5.01 -13.47 -5.24
CA GLN A 183 6.15 -13.51 -6.18
C GLN A 183 6.00 -12.49 -7.33
N VAL A 184 4.77 -12.11 -7.66
CA VAL A 184 4.47 -11.07 -8.64
C VAL A 184 4.43 -9.73 -7.93
N ILE A 185 3.66 -9.59 -6.84
CA ILE A 185 3.32 -8.28 -6.28
C ILE A 185 4.36 -7.70 -5.32
N ALA A 186 5.16 -8.55 -4.67
CA ALA A 186 6.20 -8.20 -3.70
C ALA A 186 7.52 -8.92 -4.05
N ARG A 187 8.40 -9.17 -3.05
CA ARG A 187 9.68 -9.86 -3.26
C ARG A 187 10.01 -10.87 -2.15
N PRO A 188 9.16 -11.88 -1.91
CA PRO A 188 9.55 -12.99 -1.03
C PRO A 188 10.86 -13.63 -1.53
N ASP A 189 11.61 -14.24 -0.62
CA ASP A 189 12.80 -15.00 -0.99
C ASP A 189 12.42 -16.17 -1.95
N PRO A 190 13.33 -16.64 -2.83
CA PRO A 190 13.04 -17.71 -3.79
C PRO A 190 12.59 -19.04 -3.16
N ASP A 191 12.94 -19.28 -1.90
CA ASP A 191 12.61 -20.46 -1.12
C ASP A 191 11.28 -20.34 -0.36
N THR A 192 10.55 -19.23 -0.57
CA THR A 192 9.31 -18.88 0.10
C THR A 192 8.15 -18.87 -0.89
N GLN A 193 7.16 -19.74 -0.65
CA GLN A 193 6.02 -19.89 -1.54
C GLN A 193 4.73 -19.45 -0.86
N PHE A 194 3.76 -19.04 -1.67
CA PHE A 194 2.40 -18.77 -1.19
C PHE A 194 1.44 -19.72 -1.90
N ARG A 195 0.71 -20.51 -1.09
CA ARG A 195 -0.32 -21.43 -1.55
C ARG A 195 -1.58 -20.64 -1.91
N ASP A 196 -2.43 -21.23 -2.75
CA ASP A 196 -3.72 -20.66 -3.12
C ASP A 196 -4.52 -20.30 -1.86
N ALA A 197 -4.95 -19.05 -1.78
CA ALA A 197 -5.58 -18.49 -0.59
C ALA A 197 -6.93 -19.15 -0.30
N ILE A 198 -7.71 -19.44 -1.34
CA ILE A 198 -9.06 -20.02 -1.23
C ILE A 198 -8.97 -21.49 -0.82
N ASP A 199 -8.11 -22.26 -1.46
CA ASP A 199 -7.93 -23.68 -1.17
C ASP A 199 -7.33 -23.89 0.22
N THR A 200 -6.35 -23.07 0.60
CA THR A 200 -5.78 -23.09 1.95
C THR A 200 -6.83 -22.76 3.00
N CYS A 201 -7.62 -21.69 2.79
CA CYS A 201 -8.69 -21.32 3.72
C CYS A 201 -9.74 -22.43 3.83
N ARG A 202 -10.17 -23.02 2.71
CA ARG A 202 -11.15 -24.12 2.69
C ARG A 202 -10.65 -25.34 3.47
N ALA A 203 -9.41 -25.76 3.24
CA ALA A 203 -8.79 -26.86 3.99
C ALA A 203 -8.76 -26.56 5.48
N THR A 204 -8.38 -25.34 5.85
CA THR A 204 -8.29 -24.89 7.25
C THR A 204 -9.66 -24.85 7.93
N VAL A 205 -10.69 -24.28 7.29
CA VAL A 205 -12.04 -24.24 7.83
C VAL A 205 -12.59 -25.65 8.05
N ASN A 206 -12.35 -26.57 7.12
CA ASN A 206 -12.77 -27.96 7.24
C ASN A 206 -12.07 -28.67 8.40
N ALA A 207 -10.75 -28.49 8.56
CA ALA A 207 -9.97 -29.05 9.65
C ALA A 207 -10.46 -28.53 11.02
N LEU A 208 -10.65 -27.21 11.15
CA LEU A 208 -11.12 -26.59 12.39
C LEU A 208 -12.52 -27.07 12.79
N LYS A 209 -13.43 -27.22 11.81
CA LYS A 209 -14.77 -27.77 12.06
C LYS A 209 -14.72 -29.24 12.48
N ALA A 210 -13.83 -30.04 11.89
CA ALA A 210 -13.62 -31.43 12.30
C ALA A 210 -13.13 -31.53 13.75
N ASP A 211 -12.33 -30.55 14.19
CA ASP A 211 -11.88 -30.40 15.58
C ASP A 211 -12.94 -29.77 16.52
N GLY A 212 -14.15 -29.51 16.02
CA GLY A 212 -15.27 -28.95 16.81
C GLY A 212 -15.21 -27.43 17.01
N ILE A 213 -14.32 -26.73 16.29
CA ILE A 213 -14.23 -25.26 16.32
C ILE A 213 -15.09 -24.69 15.19
N HIS A 214 -16.16 -23.98 15.58
CA HIS A 214 -17.13 -23.41 14.64
C HIS A 214 -16.99 -21.89 14.46
N HIS A 215 -16.33 -21.19 15.39
CA HIS A 215 -16.13 -19.75 15.34
C HIS A 215 -14.78 -19.47 14.67
N ILE A 216 -14.80 -19.09 13.40
CA ILE A 216 -13.60 -18.98 12.56
C ILE A 216 -13.55 -17.59 11.95
N LEU A 217 -12.62 -16.77 12.44
CA LEU A 217 -12.29 -15.46 11.90
C LEU A 217 -11.15 -15.59 10.92
N VAL A 218 -11.31 -15.06 9.71
CA VAL A 218 -10.20 -14.93 8.75
C VAL A 218 -9.68 -13.49 8.84
N LEU A 219 -8.42 -13.34 9.24
CA LEU A 219 -7.68 -12.08 9.17
C LEU A 219 -6.97 -12.06 7.82
N SER A 220 -7.42 -11.20 6.92
CA SER A 220 -7.09 -11.24 5.50
C SER A 220 -6.27 -10.04 5.05
N HIS A 221 -5.44 -10.25 4.03
CA HIS A 221 -4.81 -9.20 3.26
C HIS A 221 -5.06 -9.35 1.74
N LEU A 222 -6.22 -9.89 1.34
CA LEU A 222 -6.54 -10.16 -0.07
C LEU A 222 -7.12 -8.97 -0.84
N GLY A 223 -7.42 -7.86 -0.17
CA GLY A 223 -8.26 -6.79 -0.72
C GLY A 223 -9.74 -7.16 -0.71
N LEU A 224 -10.61 -6.16 -0.77
CA LEU A 224 -12.06 -6.37 -0.66
C LEU A 224 -12.61 -7.36 -1.71
N ASP A 225 -12.15 -7.27 -2.95
CA ASP A 225 -12.59 -8.19 -4.00
C ASP A 225 -12.05 -9.61 -3.82
N GLY A 226 -10.85 -9.76 -3.25
CA GLY A 226 -10.32 -11.06 -2.85
C GLY A 226 -11.11 -11.66 -1.69
N ASP A 227 -11.46 -10.85 -0.70
CA ASP A 227 -12.30 -11.27 0.44
C ASP A 227 -13.70 -11.69 0.00
N ARG A 228 -14.31 -10.96 -0.95
CA ARG A 228 -15.60 -11.34 -1.55
C ARG A 228 -15.52 -12.70 -2.24
N LYS A 229 -14.46 -12.95 -3.01
CA LYS A 229 -14.25 -14.25 -3.67
C LYS A 229 -14.04 -15.36 -2.64
N LEU A 230 -13.27 -15.09 -1.59
CA LEU A 230 -13.02 -16.03 -0.50
C LEU A 230 -14.32 -16.42 0.22
N ALA A 231 -15.10 -15.42 0.66
CA ALA A 231 -16.39 -15.63 1.32
C ALA A 231 -17.40 -16.38 0.44
N ALA A 232 -17.41 -16.10 -0.87
CA ALA A 232 -18.27 -16.81 -1.81
C ALA A 232 -17.87 -18.29 -2.01
N ALA A 233 -16.57 -18.60 -1.88
CA ALA A 233 -16.01 -19.91 -2.22
C ALA A 233 -15.81 -20.85 -1.01
N VAL A 234 -15.89 -20.34 0.22
CA VAL A 234 -15.57 -21.10 1.44
C VAL A 234 -16.68 -20.97 2.49
N ASP A 235 -17.43 -22.07 2.67
CA ASP A 235 -18.50 -22.14 3.68
C ASP A 235 -17.98 -22.32 5.10
N GLY A 236 -18.46 -21.49 6.02
CA GLY A 236 -18.17 -21.61 7.46
C GLY A 236 -17.21 -20.59 8.04
N ILE A 237 -16.82 -19.59 7.26
CA ILE A 237 -16.13 -18.42 7.78
C ILE A 237 -17.15 -17.59 8.57
N SER A 238 -16.87 -17.34 9.84
CA SER A 238 -17.72 -16.53 10.71
C SER A 238 -17.64 -15.05 10.36
N LEU A 239 -16.42 -14.55 10.12
CA LEU A 239 -16.12 -13.15 9.89
C LEU A 239 -14.82 -13.02 9.09
N ILE A 240 -14.75 -12.04 8.19
CA ILE A 240 -13.50 -11.62 7.54
C ILE A 240 -13.16 -10.20 8.02
N VAL A 241 -11.93 -10.00 8.49
CA VAL A 241 -11.33 -8.70 8.76
C VAL A 241 -10.17 -8.53 7.79
N GLY A 242 -10.26 -7.59 6.86
CA GLY A 242 -9.34 -7.48 5.73
C GLY A 242 -8.46 -6.23 5.70
N GLY A 243 -7.69 -6.11 4.62
CA GLY A 243 -6.81 -4.98 4.27
C GLY A 243 -6.46 -4.97 2.77
N HIS A 244 -5.35 -4.35 2.38
CA HIS A 244 -4.78 -4.23 1.02
C HIS A 244 -5.46 -3.20 0.11
N SER A 245 -6.80 -3.22 0.03
CA SER A 245 -7.54 -2.36 -0.93
C SER A 245 -7.85 -0.96 -0.41
N HIS A 246 -7.33 -0.59 0.76
CA HIS A 246 -7.51 0.73 1.40
C HIS A 246 -8.99 1.12 1.57
N THR A 247 -9.87 0.13 1.71
CA THR A 247 -11.29 0.35 1.55
C THR A 247 -11.90 0.91 2.84
N LEU A 248 -12.39 2.15 2.78
CA LEU A 248 -13.17 2.75 3.86
C LEU A 248 -14.62 2.25 3.78
N MET A 249 -15.05 1.52 4.80
CA MET A 249 -16.43 1.05 4.94
C MET A 249 -17.23 1.96 5.90
N GLY A 250 -18.49 2.25 5.59
CA GLY A 250 -19.38 3.08 6.41
C GLY A 250 -20.03 4.22 5.62
N ASP A 251 -20.61 5.17 6.35
CA ASP A 251 -21.27 6.35 5.78
C ASP A 251 -20.39 7.59 5.95
N PHE A 252 -19.53 7.83 4.96
CA PHE A 252 -18.60 8.97 4.92
C PHE A 252 -18.76 9.81 3.64
N ALA A 253 -19.73 9.46 2.78
CA ALA A 253 -19.96 10.14 1.51
C ALA A 253 -20.41 11.59 1.74
N ASN A 254 -21.18 11.84 2.79
CA ASN A 254 -21.57 13.17 3.26
C ASN A 254 -20.38 14.03 3.72
N LEU A 255 -19.28 13.41 4.15
CA LEU A 255 -17.99 14.05 4.45
C LEU A 255 -17.10 14.20 3.22
N GLY A 256 -17.57 13.78 2.04
CA GLY A 256 -16.83 13.88 0.78
C GLY A 256 -15.74 12.81 0.62
N LEU A 257 -15.75 11.75 1.43
CA LEU A 257 -14.80 10.64 1.35
C LEU A 257 -15.39 9.48 0.53
N PRO A 258 -14.59 8.79 -0.31
CA PRO A 258 -15.03 7.58 -0.99
C PRO A 258 -15.20 6.45 0.03
N CYS A 259 -16.36 5.82 0.05
CA CYS A 259 -16.66 4.72 0.96
C CYS A 259 -17.59 3.67 0.33
N VAL A 260 -17.66 2.50 0.96
CA VAL A 260 -18.62 1.42 0.64
C VAL A 260 -19.43 1.07 1.90
N PRO A 261 -20.56 0.34 1.79
CA PRO A 261 -21.36 -0.02 2.97
C PRO A 261 -20.58 -0.80 4.03
N TRP A 262 -20.88 -0.55 5.31
CA TRP A 262 -20.30 -1.27 6.44
C TRP A 262 -20.83 -2.70 6.55
N GLY A 263 -19.94 -3.66 6.80
CA GLY A 263 -20.31 -5.03 7.15
C GLY A 263 -21.05 -5.78 6.04
N GLU A 264 -20.68 -5.55 4.77
CA GLU A 264 -21.30 -6.27 3.66
C GLU A 264 -21.18 -7.78 3.85
N ARG A 265 -22.22 -8.52 3.46
CA ARG A 265 -22.30 -9.97 3.65
C ARG A 265 -22.27 -10.70 2.33
N ILE A 266 -21.29 -11.58 2.19
CA ILE A 266 -21.21 -12.54 1.10
C ILE A 266 -21.33 -13.93 1.69
N ASN A 267 -22.29 -14.72 1.19
CA ASN A 267 -22.56 -16.05 1.73
C ASN A 267 -22.78 -16.07 3.26
N ASN A 268 -23.50 -15.06 3.78
CA ASN A 268 -23.72 -14.79 5.21
C ASN A 268 -22.48 -14.39 6.04
N THR A 269 -21.28 -14.41 5.46
CA THR A 269 -20.04 -13.95 6.10
C THR A 269 -19.90 -12.43 5.94
N PRO A 270 -19.93 -11.65 7.05
CA PRO A 270 -19.61 -10.24 7.00
C PRO A 270 -18.12 -10.00 6.74
N ILE A 271 -17.81 -8.93 6.01
CA ILE A 271 -16.46 -8.49 5.66
C ILE A 271 -16.24 -7.07 6.20
N LEU A 272 -15.14 -6.84 6.91
CA LEU A 272 -14.79 -5.56 7.53
C LEU A 272 -13.42 -5.06 7.08
N HIS A 273 -13.34 -3.81 6.61
CA HIS A 273 -12.11 -3.07 6.30
C HIS A 273 -12.19 -1.68 6.95
N ALA A 274 -11.06 -1.11 7.34
CA ALA A 274 -10.95 0.14 8.09
C ALA A 274 -10.06 1.19 7.39
N GLY A 275 -10.23 1.35 6.07
CA GLY A 275 -9.56 2.43 5.34
C GLY A 275 -8.06 2.18 5.22
N LYS A 276 -7.23 3.15 5.63
CA LYS A 276 -5.77 3.10 5.54
C LYS A 276 -5.10 4.11 6.49
N TYR A 277 -3.78 4.09 6.53
CA TYR A 277 -2.92 5.12 7.14
C TYR A 277 -3.21 5.41 8.62
N ALA A 278 -3.81 4.45 9.32
CA ALA A 278 -4.33 4.64 10.68
C ALA A 278 -5.27 5.86 10.81
N GLU A 279 -5.87 6.33 9.71
CA GLU A 279 -6.77 7.50 9.70
C GLU A 279 -8.14 7.15 10.29
N THR A 280 -8.49 5.87 10.27
CA THR A 280 -9.71 5.31 10.85
C THR A 280 -9.42 4.05 11.68
N ILE A 281 -10.33 3.75 12.60
CA ILE A 281 -10.39 2.49 13.35
C ILE A 281 -11.80 1.89 13.22
N GLY A 282 -11.88 0.60 12.95
CA GLY A 282 -13.13 -0.16 13.02
C GLY A 282 -13.38 -0.60 14.45
N LEU A 283 -14.57 -0.31 14.98
CA LEU A 283 -15.05 -0.81 16.28
C LEU A 283 -16.41 -1.48 16.09
N ALA A 284 -16.55 -2.71 16.58
CA ALA A 284 -17.80 -3.45 16.48
C ALA A 284 -18.07 -4.36 17.67
N GLU A 285 -19.34 -4.49 18.05
CA GLU A 285 -19.85 -5.58 18.87
C GLU A 285 -20.53 -6.61 17.96
N ILE A 286 -20.10 -7.86 18.05
CA ILE A 286 -20.47 -8.93 17.12
C ILE A 286 -21.02 -10.10 17.93
N SER A 287 -22.25 -10.50 17.61
CA SER A 287 -22.89 -11.68 18.22
C SER A 287 -22.87 -12.85 17.26
N PHE A 288 -22.51 -14.04 17.75
CA PHE A 288 -22.45 -15.30 17.00
C PHE A 288 -23.36 -16.35 17.61
N ASP A 289 -24.05 -17.13 16.78
CA ASP A 289 -24.74 -18.33 17.26
C ASP A 289 -23.76 -19.48 17.61
N ALA A 290 -24.26 -20.59 18.14
CA ALA A 290 -23.44 -21.73 18.54
C ALA A 290 -22.72 -22.44 17.36
N GLN A 291 -23.11 -22.15 16.12
CA GLN A 291 -22.49 -22.65 14.90
C GLN A 291 -21.51 -21.63 14.30
N GLY A 292 -21.22 -20.54 15.02
CA GLY A 292 -20.28 -19.52 14.61
C GLY A 292 -20.82 -18.55 13.55
N ARG A 293 -22.13 -18.50 13.30
CA ARG A 293 -22.71 -17.54 12.34
C ARG A 293 -22.98 -16.21 13.03
N VAL A 294 -22.61 -15.10 12.41
CA VAL A 294 -22.87 -13.76 12.95
C VAL A 294 -24.37 -13.44 12.88
N THR A 295 -25.00 -13.27 14.03
CA THR A 295 -26.42 -12.92 14.18
C THR A 295 -26.66 -11.42 14.36
N ALA A 296 -25.68 -10.68 14.88
CA ALA A 296 -25.71 -9.22 15.00
C ALA A 296 -24.31 -8.63 14.78
N LEU A 297 -24.26 -7.45 14.18
CA LEU A 297 -23.04 -6.70 13.90
C LEU A 297 -23.37 -5.21 14.07
N ASP A 298 -23.01 -4.68 15.22
CA ASP A 298 -23.27 -3.29 15.61
C ASP A 298 -21.94 -2.54 15.72
N GLY A 299 -21.83 -1.36 15.11
CA GLY A 299 -20.59 -0.58 15.07
C GLY A 299 -20.30 -0.01 13.68
N GLY A 300 -19.04 0.38 13.46
CA GLY A 300 -18.61 1.05 12.23
C GLY A 300 -17.13 1.36 12.21
N ASN A 301 -16.70 2.06 11.17
CA ASN A 301 -15.42 2.76 11.18
C ASN A 301 -15.58 4.16 11.76
N TYR A 302 -14.50 4.66 12.35
CA TYR A 302 -14.47 5.97 12.97
C TYR A 302 -13.21 6.72 12.60
N LEU A 303 -13.37 7.95 12.10
CA LEU A 303 -12.30 8.94 12.06
C LEU A 303 -11.99 9.40 13.50
N MET A 304 -10.73 9.73 13.77
CA MET A 304 -10.26 10.11 15.11
C MET A 304 -9.69 11.53 15.07
N LEU A 305 -10.53 12.52 15.37
CA LEU A 305 -10.20 13.95 15.30
C LEU A 305 -9.94 14.51 16.71
N ASP A 306 -9.17 15.60 16.78
CA ASP A 306 -9.09 16.46 17.96
C ASP A 306 -9.96 17.71 17.80
N GLU A 307 -10.06 18.53 18.84
CA GLU A 307 -10.88 19.76 18.82
C GLU A 307 -10.36 20.89 17.92
N HIS A 308 -9.27 20.66 17.17
CA HIS A 308 -8.59 21.67 16.37
C HIS A 308 -8.64 21.39 14.85
N PRO A 309 -9.81 21.11 14.22
CA PRO A 309 -9.88 21.09 12.76
C PRO A 309 -9.51 22.48 12.22
N LEU A 310 -8.63 22.50 11.22
CA LEU A 310 -8.19 23.69 10.51
C LEU A 310 -9.31 24.16 9.58
N VAL A 311 -10.18 24.99 10.15
CA VAL A 311 -11.22 25.71 9.42
C VAL A 311 -10.72 27.14 9.13
N ASP A 312 -9.60 27.23 8.40
CA ASP A 312 -8.99 28.52 8.08
C ASP A 312 -9.83 29.28 7.04
N ASN A 313 -9.92 30.60 7.20
CA ASN A 313 -10.61 31.53 6.29
C ASN A 313 -12.15 31.43 6.20
N LEU A 314 -12.83 30.77 7.16
CA LEU A 314 -14.29 30.87 7.30
C LEU A 314 -14.72 31.98 8.28
N SER A 315 -15.93 32.52 8.10
CA SER A 315 -16.56 33.36 9.11
C SER A 315 -16.80 32.56 10.41
N ALA A 316 -16.95 33.24 11.54
CA ALA A 316 -17.18 32.59 12.82
C ALA A 316 -18.44 31.71 12.80
N GLU A 317 -19.48 32.14 12.10
CA GLU A 317 -20.75 31.43 11.95
C GLU A 317 -20.59 30.16 11.12
N LEU A 318 -19.95 30.25 9.95
CA LEU A 318 -19.71 29.09 9.08
C LEU A 318 -18.77 28.07 9.73
N ARG A 319 -17.79 28.56 10.50
CA ARG A 319 -16.90 27.70 11.30
C ARG A 319 -17.67 26.94 12.38
N ALA A 320 -18.55 27.62 13.11
CA ALA A 320 -19.37 26.98 14.14
C ALA A 320 -20.32 25.94 13.54
N GLU A 321 -20.95 26.25 12.41
CA GLU A 321 -21.83 25.32 11.70
C GLU A 321 -21.09 24.07 11.23
N ALA A 322 -19.93 24.26 10.58
CA ALA A 322 -19.09 23.15 10.13
C ALA A 322 -18.66 22.25 11.30
N LEU A 323 -18.22 22.85 12.41
CA LEU A 323 -17.80 22.10 13.60
C LEU A 323 -18.97 21.34 14.23
N ASN A 324 -20.16 21.92 14.29
CA ASN A 324 -21.35 21.25 14.80
C ASN A 324 -21.74 20.02 13.95
N GLN A 325 -21.66 20.12 12.63
CA GLN A 325 -21.91 18.99 11.74
C GLN A 325 -20.88 17.87 11.92
N LEU A 326 -19.60 18.21 12.04
CA LEU A 326 -18.55 17.22 12.33
C LEU A 326 -18.76 16.58 13.71
N LYS A 327 -19.11 17.37 14.73
CA LYS A 327 -19.37 16.87 16.09
C LYS A 327 -20.60 15.96 16.16
N ALA A 328 -21.60 16.20 15.32
CA ALA A 328 -22.80 15.37 15.23
C ALA A 328 -22.61 14.12 14.36
N HIS A 329 -21.52 13.99 13.61
CA HIS A 329 -21.32 12.88 12.69
C HIS A 329 -21.01 11.57 13.44
N PRO A 330 -21.78 10.49 13.24
CA PRO A 330 -21.62 9.26 14.01
C PRO A 330 -20.30 8.51 13.73
N GLY A 331 -19.72 8.70 12.54
CA GLY A 331 -18.42 8.14 12.16
C GLY A 331 -17.20 8.95 12.62
N ILE A 332 -17.35 9.89 13.56
CA ILE A 332 -16.23 10.68 14.10
C ILE A 332 -16.14 10.50 15.62
N LEU A 333 -14.99 10.03 16.08
CA LEU A 333 -14.60 10.03 17.48
C LEU A 333 -13.71 11.24 17.76
N TRP A 334 -14.05 11.99 18.81
CA TRP A 334 -13.26 13.11 19.29
C TRP A 334 -12.36 12.63 20.42
N CYS A 335 -11.06 12.60 20.19
CA CYS A 335 -10.10 12.15 21.18
C CYS A 335 -8.74 12.84 21.03
N GLU A 336 -8.17 13.16 22.17
CA GLU A 336 -6.78 13.61 22.26
C GLU A 336 -5.83 12.41 22.13
N ALA A 337 -4.60 12.69 21.68
CA ALA A 337 -3.56 11.68 21.59
C ALA A 337 -3.11 11.22 22.98
N GLU A 338 -2.88 9.91 23.14
CA GLU A 338 -2.29 9.36 24.35
C GLU A 338 -0.87 9.92 24.53
N PRO A 339 -0.56 10.63 25.64
CA PRO A 339 0.69 11.37 25.77
C PRO A 339 1.94 10.49 25.76
N GLY A 340 1.87 9.26 26.26
CA GLY A 340 3.01 8.34 26.34
C GLY A 340 3.53 7.93 24.98
N ILE A 341 2.67 7.38 24.12
CA ILE A 341 3.04 6.96 22.77
C ILE A 341 3.41 8.16 21.90
N GLN A 342 2.72 9.30 22.06
CA GLN A 342 3.07 10.52 21.34
C GLN A 342 4.46 11.01 21.74
N SER A 343 4.80 10.96 23.03
CA SER A 343 6.14 11.34 23.49
C SER A 343 7.23 10.41 22.95
N ILE A 344 6.95 9.12 22.77
CA ILE A 344 7.87 8.16 22.13
C ILE A 344 8.09 8.55 20.67
N ILE A 345 7.03 8.82 19.91
CA ILE A 345 7.14 9.27 18.51
C ILE A 345 8.00 10.53 18.43
N ASP A 346 7.71 11.53 19.25
CA ASP A 346 8.36 12.84 19.20
C ASP A 346 9.83 12.81 19.64
N LYS A 347 10.20 11.93 20.56
CA LYS A 347 11.55 11.88 21.14
C LYS A 347 12.45 10.82 20.52
N GLU A 348 11.91 9.65 20.19
CA GLU A 348 12.71 8.52 19.70
C GLU A 348 12.81 8.53 18.17
N PHE A 349 11.77 8.98 17.45
CA PHE A 349 11.70 8.82 15.99
C PHE A 349 11.72 10.14 15.21
N ARG A 350 10.90 11.12 15.63
CA ARG A 350 10.76 12.40 14.91
C ARG A 350 12.09 13.14 14.66
N PRO A 351 13.08 13.17 15.57
CA PRO A 351 14.32 13.91 15.33
C PRO A 351 15.09 13.42 14.09
N ALA A 352 15.08 12.11 13.81
CA ALA A 352 15.73 11.57 12.61
C ALA A 352 14.98 12.02 11.34
N ILE A 353 13.64 12.00 11.37
CA ILE A 353 12.82 12.47 10.25
C ILE A 353 13.05 13.96 9.99
N THR A 354 13.07 14.79 11.04
CA THR A 354 13.38 16.23 10.92
C THR A 354 14.79 16.47 10.40
N ALA A 355 15.76 15.61 10.72
CA ALA A 355 17.11 15.72 10.16
C ALA A 355 17.13 15.48 8.65
N LEU A 356 16.26 14.64 8.09
CA LEU A 356 16.11 14.45 6.64
C LEU A 356 15.53 15.70 5.96
N ASP A 357 14.59 16.41 6.62
CA ASP A 357 14.04 17.68 6.14
C ASP A 357 15.10 18.79 6.06
N HIS A 358 16.13 18.73 6.90
CA HIS A 358 17.21 19.72 6.88
C HIS A 358 18.31 19.42 5.85
N GLN A 359 18.32 18.21 5.26
CA GLN A 359 19.29 17.82 4.24
C GLN A 359 18.81 18.30 2.86
N VAL A 360 19.25 19.49 2.45
CA VAL A 360 18.98 20.03 1.12
C VAL A 360 19.84 19.32 0.09
N LEU A 361 19.21 18.66 -0.89
CA LEU A 361 19.88 17.98 -1.99
C LEU A 361 20.20 18.94 -3.14
N ALA A 362 19.23 19.77 -3.52
CA ALA A 362 19.39 20.74 -4.61
C ALA A 362 18.35 21.87 -4.55
N MET A 363 18.51 22.84 -5.44
CA MET A 363 17.52 23.87 -5.73
C MET A 363 16.74 23.50 -7.01
N VAL A 364 15.42 23.46 -6.92
CA VAL A 364 14.52 23.35 -8.08
C VAL A 364 14.30 24.75 -8.64
N PRO A 365 14.72 25.03 -9.90
CA PRO A 365 14.77 26.39 -10.44
C PRO A 365 13.37 26.98 -10.67
N ARG A 366 12.38 26.13 -10.93
CA ARG A 366 10.96 26.46 -11.11
C ARG A 366 10.11 25.29 -10.65
N GLU A 367 8.80 25.50 -10.54
CA GLU A 367 7.88 24.38 -10.35
C GLU A 367 7.97 23.41 -11.55
N LEU A 368 8.09 22.11 -11.25
CA LEU A 368 8.07 21.02 -12.22
C LEU A 368 6.83 20.18 -11.97
N ILE A 369 5.90 20.20 -12.91
CA ILE A 369 4.57 19.60 -12.73
C ILE A 369 4.62 18.11 -13.06
N HIS A 370 4.07 17.28 -12.18
CA HIS A 370 3.82 15.88 -12.46
C HIS A 370 2.35 15.64 -12.78
N THR A 371 2.07 15.26 -14.03
CA THR A 371 0.82 14.60 -14.42
C THR A 371 1.14 13.23 -14.97
N ARG A 372 0.31 12.24 -14.65
CA ARG A 372 0.53 10.88 -15.15
C ARG A 372 0.38 10.80 -16.66
N LEU A 373 -0.66 11.44 -17.20
CA LEU A 373 -0.95 11.51 -18.63
C LEU A 373 -0.55 12.88 -19.22
N PRO A 374 -0.22 12.93 -20.52
CA PRO A 374 -0.20 14.17 -21.29
C PRO A 374 -1.58 14.84 -21.33
N SER A 375 -1.57 16.18 -21.38
CA SER A 375 -2.76 17.02 -21.43
C SER A 375 -2.57 18.19 -22.40
N LYS A 376 -3.60 19.02 -22.61
CA LYS A 376 -3.47 20.23 -23.43
C LYS A 376 -2.49 21.25 -22.84
N SER A 377 -2.43 21.35 -21.50
CA SER A 377 -1.49 22.26 -20.82
C SER A 377 -0.09 21.67 -20.68
N LEU A 378 0.03 20.35 -20.66
CA LEU A 378 1.29 19.61 -20.59
C LEU A 378 1.32 18.54 -21.69
N PRO A 379 1.63 18.93 -22.95
CA PRO A 379 1.52 18.04 -24.12
C PRO A 379 2.46 16.83 -24.08
N HIS A 380 3.46 16.87 -23.19
CA HIS A 380 4.41 15.77 -22.96
C HIS A 380 4.18 15.08 -21.61
N GLY A 381 3.14 15.47 -20.87
CA GLY A 381 2.83 14.94 -19.54
C GLY A 381 3.76 15.47 -18.46
N SER A 382 4.24 14.59 -17.59
CA SER A 382 5.08 14.93 -16.45
C SER A 382 6.41 15.57 -16.87
N GLU A 383 6.73 16.68 -16.22
CA GLU A 383 8.05 17.30 -16.28
C GLU A 383 9.06 16.66 -15.31
N VAL A 384 8.59 15.81 -14.39
CA VAL A 384 9.39 15.19 -13.32
C VAL A 384 9.81 13.75 -13.66
N ALA A 385 8.89 12.93 -14.18
CA ALA A 385 9.15 11.53 -14.48
C ALA A 385 10.30 11.28 -15.49
N PRO A 386 10.55 12.16 -16.48
CA PRO A 386 11.75 12.07 -17.32
C PRO A 386 13.06 12.26 -16.55
N TRP A 387 13.10 13.11 -15.51
CA TRP A 387 14.28 13.25 -14.64
C TRP A 387 14.53 12.00 -13.81
N VAL A 388 13.46 11.38 -13.31
CA VAL A 388 13.55 10.10 -12.60
C VAL A 388 14.10 9.02 -13.53
N SER A 389 13.61 8.96 -14.77
CA SER A 389 14.14 8.04 -15.79
C SER A 389 15.60 8.34 -16.13
N ARG A 390 16.00 9.62 -16.22
CA ARG A 390 17.40 10.02 -16.42
C ARG A 390 18.29 9.57 -15.27
N ALA A 391 17.86 9.75 -14.03
CA ALA A 391 18.61 9.32 -12.86
C ALA A 391 18.82 7.80 -12.85
N MET A 392 17.78 7.02 -13.14
CA MET A 392 17.87 5.56 -13.28
C MET A 392 18.90 5.18 -14.37
N TYR A 393 18.80 5.82 -15.53
CA TYR A 393 19.69 5.57 -16.66
C TYR A 393 21.15 5.87 -16.30
N GLU A 394 21.45 7.07 -15.81
CA GLU A 394 22.82 7.52 -15.58
C GLU A 394 23.48 6.75 -14.44
N GLU A 395 22.83 6.59 -13.28
CA GLU A 395 23.43 5.90 -12.14
C GLU A 395 23.60 4.40 -12.42
N THR A 396 22.72 3.78 -13.20
CA THR A 396 22.93 2.39 -13.64
C THR A 396 24.05 2.30 -14.66
N ARG A 397 24.14 3.25 -15.60
CA ARG A 397 25.17 3.26 -16.64
C ARG A 397 26.58 3.46 -16.09
N ILE A 398 26.72 4.15 -14.95
CA ILE A 398 27.98 4.26 -14.21
C ILE A 398 28.47 2.88 -13.73
N LEU A 399 27.54 2.01 -13.33
CA LEU A 399 27.85 0.65 -12.88
C LEU A 399 28.01 -0.31 -14.06
N ASP A 400 27.23 -0.12 -15.13
CA ASP A 400 27.24 -0.94 -16.33
C ASP A 400 27.04 -0.10 -17.59
N GLY A 401 28.13 0.14 -18.32
CA GLY A 401 28.14 0.95 -19.54
C GLY A 401 27.30 0.39 -20.70
N ALA A 402 26.79 -0.85 -20.59
CA ALA A 402 25.93 -1.44 -21.60
C ALA A 402 24.51 -0.83 -21.63
N VAL A 403 24.05 -0.19 -20.55
CA VAL A 403 22.69 0.38 -20.47
C VAL A 403 22.50 1.53 -21.47
N GLN A 404 21.44 1.45 -22.27
CA GLN A 404 21.18 2.36 -23.40
C GLN A 404 19.96 3.27 -23.18
N PHE A 405 19.04 2.89 -22.29
CA PHE A 405 17.86 3.67 -21.98
C PHE A 405 17.29 3.34 -20.59
N ALA A 406 16.40 4.19 -20.11
CA ALA A 406 15.51 3.90 -18.98
C ALA A 406 14.04 4.06 -19.40
N LEU A 407 13.20 3.26 -18.77
CA LEU A 407 11.74 3.27 -18.91
C LEU A 407 11.14 3.13 -17.52
N HIS A 408 10.19 3.97 -17.15
CA HIS A 408 9.47 3.85 -15.88
C HIS A 408 8.02 4.31 -16.01
N ASN A 409 7.13 3.73 -15.21
CA ASN A 409 5.71 4.08 -15.17
C ASN A 409 5.49 5.35 -14.37
N ALA A 410 4.53 6.18 -14.79
CA ALA A 410 4.18 7.42 -14.14
C ALA A 410 3.79 7.27 -12.67
N GLY A 411 3.20 6.12 -12.30
CA GLY A 411 2.71 5.81 -10.96
C GLY A 411 3.78 5.72 -9.90
N GLY A 412 5.03 5.45 -10.30
CA GLY A 412 6.20 5.44 -9.41
C GLY A 412 6.66 6.85 -8.98
N VAL A 413 6.20 7.89 -9.68
CA VAL A 413 6.37 9.30 -9.28
C VAL A 413 5.06 9.80 -8.69
N ARG A 414 5.12 10.42 -7.51
CA ARG A 414 3.90 10.66 -6.72
C ARG A 414 3.43 12.11 -6.68
N GLN A 415 4.30 13.07 -6.99
CA GLN A 415 3.95 14.48 -6.93
C GLN A 415 4.80 15.37 -7.86
N SER A 416 4.33 16.60 -8.05
CA SER A 416 5.11 17.70 -8.60
C SER A 416 6.25 18.10 -7.66
N MET A 417 7.25 18.82 -8.17
CA MET A 417 8.31 19.43 -7.37
C MET A 417 8.14 20.94 -7.36
N SER A 418 7.99 21.51 -6.16
CA SER A 418 7.86 22.96 -5.99
C SER A 418 9.20 23.66 -6.25
N GLN A 419 9.14 24.91 -6.71
CA GLN A 419 10.31 25.76 -6.81
C GLN A 419 10.95 25.96 -5.43
N GLY A 420 12.28 25.94 -5.37
CA GLY A 420 13.03 26.20 -4.13
C GLY A 420 13.87 25.01 -3.68
N LYS A 421 14.05 24.86 -2.36
CA LYS A 421 14.86 23.79 -1.80
C LYS A 421 14.14 22.44 -1.96
N MET A 422 14.86 21.45 -2.47
CA MET A 422 14.44 20.05 -2.45
C MET A 422 15.27 19.31 -1.41
N THR A 423 14.61 18.72 -0.42
CA THR A 423 15.26 18.01 0.68
C THR A 423 15.28 16.50 0.45
N LEU A 424 16.07 15.78 1.23
CA LEU A 424 16.06 14.32 1.23
C LEU A 424 14.69 13.76 1.63
N ALA A 425 14.02 14.42 2.58
CA ALA A 425 12.65 14.12 2.97
C ALA A 425 11.62 14.34 1.83
N ASP A 426 11.78 15.37 1.00
CA ASP A 426 10.92 15.57 -0.18
C ASP A 426 11.03 14.42 -1.17
N VAL A 427 12.25 13.89 -1.37
CA VAL A 427 12.47 12.75 -2.26
C VAL A 427 11.91 11.46 -1.66
N LEU A 428 12.36 11.10 -0.46
CA LEU A 428 12.06 9.83 0.19
C LEU A 428 10.65 9.72 0.75
N GLY A 429 10.01 10.84 1.10
CA GLY A 429 8.72 10.86 1.77
C GLY A 429 7.56 11.20 0.85
N ARG A 430 7.84 11.88 -0.27
CA ARG A 430 6.78 12.47 -1.09
C ARG A 430 6.95 12.18 -2.57
N LEU A 431 8.13 12.36 -3.16
CA LEU A 431 8.34 12.19 -4.60
C LEU A 431 8.43 10.71 -5.03
N LEU A 432 9.33 9.97 -4.38
CA LEU A 432 9.68 8.56 -4.65
C LEU A 432 9.63 7.74 -3.34
N PRO A 433 8.46 7.62 -2.70
CA PRO A 433 8.34 7.04 -1.37
C PRO A 433 8.51 5.52 -1.32
N PHE A 434 8.48 4.86 -2.47
CA PHE A 434 8.65 3.42 -2.57
C PHE A 434 10.11 3.10 -2.87
N GLU A 435 10.73 2.30 -2.02
CA GLU A 435 12.03 1.73 -2.30
C GLU A 435 11.92 0.58 -3.30
N LEU A 436 11.84 0.93 -4.58
CA LEU A 436 11.79 -0.03 -5.68
C LEU A 436 13.21 -0.30 -6.18
N PRO A 437 13.79 -1.49 -5.97
CA PRO A 437 15.07 -1.85 -6.58
C PRO A 437 15.03 -1.76 -8.11
N LEU A 438 16.14 -1.29 -8.69
CA LEU A 438 16.33 -1.23 -10.13
C LEU A 438 16.79 -2.57 -10.69
N VAL A 439 16.41 -2.82 -11.93
CA VAL A 439 16.77 -4.01 -12.70
C VAL A 439 17.15 -3.59 -14.11
N LYS A 440 18.22 -4.15 -14.61
CA LYS A 440 18.61 -4.04 -16.03
C LYS A 440 18.15 -5.29 -16.77
N TYR A 441 17.83 -5.15 -18.04
CA TYR A 441 17.32 -6.24 -18.87
C TYR A 441 17.75 -6.06 -20.33
N ALA A 442 17.91 -7.17 -21.05
CA ALA A 442 18.11 -7.18 -22.50
C ALA A 442 16.84 -7.62 -23.23
N ILE A 443 16.36 -6.79 -24.15
CA ILE A 443 15.05 -6.97 -24.78
C ILE A 443 15.10 -6.64 -26.27
N GLU A 444 14.32 -7.34 -27.08
CA GLU A 444 14.15 -7.04 -28.50
C GLU A 444 13.29 -5.79 -28.73
N GLY A 445 13.60 -5.02 -29.77
CA GLY A 445 12.88 -3.79 -30.11
C GLY A 445 11.37 -3.97 -30.28
N GLN A 446 10.92 -5.14 -30.77
CA GLN A 446 9.49 -5.44 -30.90
C GLN A 446 8.75 -5.46 -29.56
N TYR A 447 9.37 -6.02 -28.51
CA TYR A 447 8.76 -6.10 -27.18
C TYR A 447 8.82 -4.75 -26.46
N LEU A 448 9.77 -3.88 -26.79
CA LEU A 448 9.76 -2.49 -26.33
C LEU A 448 8.57 -1.70 -26.90
N ILE A 449 8.27 -1.89 -28.19
CA ILE A 449 7.11 -1.26 -28.84
C ILE A 449 5.82 -1.77 -28.19
N GLU A 450 5.70 -3.08 -28.01
CA GLU A 450 4.55 -3.71 -27.37
C GLU A 450 4.36 -3.24 -25.92
N ALA A 451 5.44 -3.15 -25.15
CA ALA A 451 5.41 -2.67 -23.76
C ALA A 451 4.89 -1.23 -23.68
N LEU A 452 5.37 -0.32 -24.53
CA LEU A 452 4.90 1.07 -24.57
C LEU A 452 3.42 1.14 -24.92
N GLU A 453 3.00 0.42 -25.96
CA GLU A 453 1.60 0.45 -26.39
C GLU A 453 0.66 -0.13 -25.33
N SER A 454 1.00 -1.29 -24.77
CA SER A 454 0.19 -1.95 -23.74
C SER A 454 0.10 -1.13 -22.45
N ALA A 455 1.21 -0.51 -22.02
CA ALA A 455 1.23 0.39 -20.86
C ALA A 455 0.34 1.63 -21.08
N ILE A 456 0.36 2.23 -22.28
CA ILE A 456 -0.51 3.37 -22.61
C ILE A 456 -1.98 2.94 -22.69
N ASN A 457 -2.28 1.76 -23.23
CA ASN A 457 -3.63 1.20 -23.25
C ASN A 457 -4.17 1.02 -21.83
N SER A 458 -3.34 0.45 -20.93
CA SER A 458 -3.67 0.32 -19.50
C SER A 458 -3.84 1.68 -18.81
N ALA A 459 -3.03 2.67 -19.17
CA ALA A 459 -3.12 4.00 -18.57
C ALA A 459 -4.38 4.77 -18.95
N THR A 460 -4.93 4.48 -20.14
CA THR A 460 -5.91 5.35 -20.79
C THR A 460 -7.22 4.65 -21.18
N ASN A 461 -7.37 3.39 -20.79
CA ASN A 461 -8.47 2.51 -21.17
C ASN A 461 -8.68 2.46 -22.69
N ASN A 462 -7.58 2.47 -23.47
CA ASN A 462 -7.66 2.38 -24.93
C ASN A 462 -7.68 0.93 -25.37
N SER A 463 -8.84 0.43 -25.79
CA SER A 463 -9.08 -0.96 -26.22
C SER A 463 -9.00 -2.03 -25.13
N VAL A 464 -8.67 -1.67 -23.89
CA VAL A 464 -8.68 -2.55 -22.71
C VAL A 464 -9.23 -1.81 -21.49
N ILE A 465 -9.74 -2.53 -20.50
CA ILE A 465 -9.95 -1.97 -19.15
C ILE A 465 -8.59 -2.01 -18.46
N GLY A 466 -8.00 -0.83 -18.26
CA GLY A 466 -6.66 -0.69 -17.73
C GLY A 466 -6.61 -0.57 -16.21
N THR A 467 -5.39 -0.62 -15.66
CA THR A 467 -5.12 -0.49 -14.22
C THR A 467 -5.05 0.97 -13.75
N GLY A 468 -5.27 1.92 -14.66
CA GLY A 468 -5.32 3.35 -14.38
C GLY A 468 -4.08 4.12 -14.84
N ALA A 469 -4.17 5.45 -14.84
CA ALA A 469 -3.18 6.36 -15.42
C ALA A 469 -1.72 6.18 -14.94
N GLY A 470 -1.49 5.49 -13.82
CA GLY A 470 -0.15 5.18 -13.31
C GLY A 470 0.72 4.40 -14.28
N SER A 471 0.10 3.59 -15.15
CA SER A 471 0.80 2.79 -16.17
C SER A 471 1.55 3.60 -17.23
N PHE A 472 1.32 4.91 -17.36
CA PHE A 472 1.82 5.66 -18.51
C PHE A 472 3.36 5.74 -18.55
N PRO A 473 4.02 5.41 -19.68
CA PRO A 473 5.48 5.29 -19.74
C PRO A 473 6.21 6.63 -19.95
N TYR A 474 7.16 6.92 -19.07
CA TYR A 474 8.19 7.95 -19.29
C TYR A 474 9.55 7.29 -19.50
N THR A 475 10.38 7.90 -20.35
CA THR A 475 11.64 7.33 -20.79
C THR A 475 12.79 8.34 -20.71
N PHE A 476 14.01 7.82 -20.67
CA PHE A 476 15.22 8.58 -20.98
C PHE A 476 16.14 7.74 -21.88
N GLY A 477 16.80 8.37 -22.85
CA GLY A 477 17.56 7.66 -23.89
C GLY A 477 16.69 7.00 -24.98
N LEU A 478 15.37 6.89 -24.77
CA LEU A 478 14.37 6.49 -25.77
C LEU A 478 13.40 7.64 -26.03
N LYS A 479 13.03 7.85 -27.29
CA LYS A 479 12.02 8.80 -27.73
C LYS A 479 10.95 8.11 -28.58
N TYR A 480 9.68 8.42 -28.33
CA TYR A 480 8.59 7.80 -29.07
C TYR A 480 7.46 8.77 -29.44
N HIS A 481 6.72 8.42 -30.50
CA HIS A 481 5.53 9.13 -30.94
C HIS A 481 4.36 8.14 -30.95
N TYR A 482 3.32 8.46 -30.18
CA TYR A 482 2.12 7.65 -30.05
C TYR A 482 0.89 8.40 -30.59
N ASP A 483 0.08 7.71 -31.41
CA ASP A 483 -1.23 8.18 -31.86
C ASP A 483 -2.34 7.22 -31.43
N GLY A 484 -3.05 7.58 -30.36
CA GLY A 484 -4.10 6.74 -29.78
C GLY A 484 -5.31 6.53 -30.68
N ARG A 485 -5.47 7.33 -31.73
CA ARG A 485 -6.59 7.24 -32.68
C ARG A 485 -6.42 6.10 -33.68
N ARG A 486 -5.21 5.51 -33.77
CA ARG A 486 -4.90 4.41 -34.68
C ARG A 486 -5.34 3.04 -34.14
N PRO A 487 -5.48 2.04 -35.02
CA PRO A 487 -5.69 0.66 -34.60
C PRO A 487 -4.60 0.18 -33.64
N GLN A 488 -4.97 -0.72 -32.72
CA GLN A 488 -4.00 -1.36 -31.84
C GLN A 488 -2.95 -2.12 -32.66
N GLY A 489 -1.69 -2.01 -32.27
CA GLY A 489 -0.51 -2.49 -32.98
C GLY A 489 0.12 -1.45 -33.92
N GLU A 490 -0.57 -0.34 -34.21
CA GLU A 490 -0.11 0.71 -35.13
C GLU A 490 0.02 2.08 -34.46
N ARG A 491 -0.08 2.15 -33.13
CA ARG A 491 -0.15 3.41 -32.39
C ARG A 491 1.21 4.03 -32.15
N ILE A 492 2.27 3.24 -32.04
CA ILE A 492 3.64 3.74 -31.96
C ILE A 492 4.14 4.06 -33.37
N LEU A 493 4.12 5.35 -33.74
CA LEU A 493 4.51 5.83 -35.07
C LEU A 493 6.02 5.83 -35.28
N SER A 494 6.77 6.05 -34.20
CA SER A 494 8.22 6.02 -34.20
C SER A 494 8.73 5.71 -32.81
N LEU A 495 9.79 4.91 -32.73
CA LEU A 495 10.59 4.70 -31.52
C LEU A 495 12.06 4.86 -31.90
N THR A 496 12.77 5.76 -31.24
CA THR A 496 14.19 6.05 -31.51
C THR A 496 15.01 5.99 -30.22
N LEU A 497 16.25 5.56 -30.34
CA LEU A 497 17.22 5.46 -29.25
C LEU A 497 18.34 6.49 -29.45
N SER A 498 18.77 7.13 -28.36
CA SER A 498 19.93 8.01 -28.37
C SER A 498 21.23 7.21 -28.44
N GLN A 499 22.00 7.38 -29.51
CA GLN A 499 23.30 6.75 -29.72
C GLN A 499 24.30 7.81 -30.20
N GLY A 500 25.32 8.10 -29.39
CA GLY A 500 26.38 9.06 -29.75
C GLY A 500 25.85 10.48 -30.04
N GLY A 501 24.74 10.90 -29.41
CA GLY A 501 24.10 12.19 -29.65
C GLY A 501 23.13 12.21 -30.85
N LEU A 502 22.94 11.09 -31.54
CA LEU A 502 22.00 10.94 -32.64
C LEU A 502 20.80 10.07 -32.22
N TRP A 503 19.62 10.36 -32.78
CA TRP A 503 18.42 9.54 -32.59
C TRP A 503 18.30 8.53 -33.73
N VAL A 504 18.47 7.24 -33.41
CA VAL A 504 18.44 6.14 -34.38
C VAL A 504 17.16 5.33 -34.18
N PRO A 505 16.44 4.92 -35.25
CA PRO A 505 15.27 4.06 -35.12
C PRO A 505 15.55 2.76 -34.36
N VAL A 506 14.61 2.35 -33.51
CA VAL A 506 14.62 1.04 -32.87
C VAL A 506 14.16 0.00 -33.89
N GLU A 507 14.96 -1.04 -34.07
CA GLU A 507 14.71 -2.13 -35.00
C GLU A 507 14.10 -3.32 -34.25
N ALA A 508 13.03 -3.91 -34.81
CA ALA A 508 12.22 -4.93 -34.14
C ALA A 508 13.04 -6.12 -33.61
N GLY A 509 13.92 -6.70 -34.44
CA GLY A 509 14.72 -7.88 -34.08
C GLY A 509 16.07 -7.59 -33.42
N LYS A 510 16.38 -6.32 -33.12
CA LYS A 510 17.63 -5.95 -32.46
C LYS A 510 17.43 -5.95 -30.94
N VAL A 511 18.43 -6.46 -30.22
CA VAL A 511 18.45 -6.47 -28.75
C VAL A 511 19.02 -5.17 -28.22
N TYR A 512 18.37 -4.62 -27.19
CA TYR A 512 18.75 -3.41 -26.49
C TYR A 512 18.80 -3.67 -24.98
N VAL A 513 19.70 -2.97 -24.28
CA VAL A 513 19.81 -3.06 -22.82
C VAL A 513 19.18 -1.83 -22.17
N GLY A 514 18.15 -2.06 -21.37
CA GLY A 514 17.41 -1.02 -20.64
C GLY A 514 17.50 -1.19 -19.13
N VAL A 515 17.13 -0.16 -18.40
CA VAL A 515 16.89 -0.22 -16.96
C VAL A 515 15.46 0.21 -16.63
N SER A 516 14.86 -0.47 -15.66
CA SER A 516 13.59 -0.07 -15.04
C SER A 516 13.60 -0.39 -13.54
N THR A 517 12.50 -0.09 -12.84
CA THR A 517 12.27 -0.69 -11.52
C THR A 517 11.85 -2.15 -11.71
N ALA A 518 12.12 -3.02 -10.74
CA ALA A 518 11.63 -4.40 -10.88
C ALA A 518 10.08 -4.48 -10.86
N TYR A 519 9.39 -3.49 -10.28
CA TYR A 519 7.94 -3.39 -10.38
C TYR A 519 7.49 -3.29 -11.85
N THR A 520 8.06 -2.36 -12.62
CA THR A 520 7.73 -2.21 -14.04
C THR A 520 8.25 -3.38 -14.88
N ALA A 521 9.49 -3.84 -14.64
CA ALA A 521 10.11 -4.91 -15.43
C ALA A 521 9.46 -6.29 -15.23
N SER A 522 8.82 -6.53 -14.08
CA SER A 522 8.06 -7.76 -13.84
C SER A 522 6.74 -7.84 -14.63
N GLY A 523 6.41 -6.81 -15.41
CA GLY A 523 5.28 -6.83 -16.35
C GLY A 523 3.97 -6.25 -15.82
N LYS A 524 3.97 -5.73 -14.59
CA LYS A 524 2.79 -5.10 -13.98
C LYS A 524 2.28 -3.91 -14.79
N GLU A 525 1.03 -3.50 -14.54
CA GLU A 525 0.47 -2.26 -15.10
C GLU A 525 0.49 -2.16 -16.63
N GLY A 526 0.43 -3.29 -17.33
CA GLY A 526 0.45 -3.34 -18.80
C GLY A 526 1.84 -3.51 -19.41
N TYR A 527 2.88 -3.73 -18.61
CA TYR A 527 4.25 -3.91 -19.09
C TYR A 527 4.63 -5.37 -19.39
N GLN A 528 3.66 -6.29 -19.52
CA GLN A 528 3.89 -7.74 -19.66
C GLN A 528 4.97 -8.10 -20.69
N ALA A 529 5.05 -7.38 -21.81
CA ALA A 529 6.06 -7.61 -22.84
C ALA A 529 7.52 -7.47 -22.34
N LEU A 530 7.78 -6.72 -21.25
CA LEU A 530 9.11 -6.65 -20.64
C LEU A 530 9.56 -8.00 -20.04
N SER A 531 8.64 -8.88 -19.66
CA SER A 531 8.95 -10.24 -19.20
C SER A 531 9.48 -11.15 -20.30
N LEU A 532 9.35 -10.76 -21.57
CA LEU A 532 9.91 -11.46 -22.74
C LEU A 532 11.36 -11.06 -23.02
N CYS A 533 12.03 -10.44 -22.05
CA CYS A 533 13.46 -10.13 -22.13
C CYS A 533 14.31 -11.42 -22.16
N HIS A 534 15.48 -11.34 -22.79
CA HIS A 534 16.47 -12.41 -22.84
C HIS A 534 17.04 -12.72 -21.44
N TRP A 535 17.23 -11.67 -20.65
CA TRP A 535 17.65 -11.76 -19.26
C TRP A 535 17.26 -10.50 -18.51
N GLN A 536 17.18 -10.64 -17.18
CA GLN A 536 16.97 -9.55 -16.24
C GLN A 536 17.89 -9.76 -15.03
N GLU A 537 18.56 -8.70 -14.59
CA GLU A 537 19.49 -8.71 -13.47
C GLU A 537 19.21 -7.54 -12.52
N PRO A 538 19.23 -7.76 -11.19
CA PRO A 538 19.16 -6.66 -10.24
C PRO A 538 20.38 -5.75 -10.39
N VAL A 539 20.16 -4.45 -10.26
CA VAL A 539 21.27 -3.48 -10.16
C VAL A 539 21.67 -3.42 -8.68
N PRO A 540 22.90 -3.84 -8.31
CA PRO A 540 23.31 -3.90 -6.92
C PRO A 540 23.21 -2.54 -6.23
N ASP A 541 22.65 -2.53 -5.02
CA ASP A 541 22.56 -1.37 -4.12
C ASP A 541 21.96 -0.10 -4.75
N LEU A 542 21.03 -0.27 -5.71
CA LEU A 542 20.37 0.84 -6.38
C LEU A 542 18.84 0.68 -6.40
N THR A 543 18.18 1.59 -5.70
CA THR A 543 16.72 1.75 -5.72
C THR A 543 16.34 2.98 -6.54
N LEU A 544 15.06 3.10 -6.90
CA LEU A 544 14.50 4.28 -7.56
C LEU A 544 14.82 5.60 -6.84
N PRO A 545 14.50 5.78 -5.53
CA PRO A 545 14.90 6.97 -4.81
C PRO A 545 16.43 7.09 -4.69
N GLY A 546 17.15 5.98 -4.47
CA GLY A 546 18.61 6.00 -4.34
C GLY A 546 19.32 6.51 -5.60
N ALA A 547 18.88 6.08 -6.78
CA ALA A 547 19.38 6.58 -8.07
C ALA A 547 19.08 8.07 -8.23
N PHE A 548 17.87 8.51 -7.88
CA PHE A 548 17.51 9.92 -7.96
C PHE A 548 18.35 10.81 -7.03
N ILE A 549 18.56 10.39 -5.78
CA ILE A 549 19.38 11.13 -4.80
C ILE A 549 20.82 11.25 -5.32
N ARG A 550 21.46 10.13 -5.68
CA ARG A 550 22.84 10.12 -6.20
C ARG A 550 23.00 10.98 -7.45
N PHE A 551 22.03 10.91 -8.37
CA PHE A 551 22.01 11.73 -9.57
C PHE A 551 21.96 13.23 -9.23
N ILE A 552 21.05 13.63 -8.34
CA ILE A 552 20.90 15.04 -7.94
C ILE A 552 22.17 15.56 -7.25
N GLU A 553 22.74 14.77 -6.33
CA GLU A 553 23.99 15.12 -5.65
C GLU A 553 25.16 15.28 -6.63
N ARG A 554 25.23 14.41 -7.64
CA ARG A 554 26.29 14.44 -8.66
C ARG A 554 26.18 15.65 -9.59
N HIS A 555 24.97 16.01 -10.01
CA HIS A 555 24.73 17.10 -10.97
C HIS A 555 24.48 18.46 -10.32
N GLY A 556 24.33 18.53 -9.00
CA GLY A 556 23.99 19.75 -8.29
C GLY A 556 22.55 20.25 -8.56
N GLY A 557 21.65 19.35 -8.98
CA GLY A 557 20.25 19.65 -9.28
C GLY A 557 19.88 19.62 -10.77
N PHE A 558 18.97 20.52 -11.16
CA PHE A 558 18.31 20.55 -12.47
C PHE A 558 18.89 21.64 -13.38
N ALA A 559 20.20 21.58 -13.65
CA ALA A 559 20.91 22.65 -14.36
C ALA A 559 20.57 22.74 -15.87
N GLU A 560 20.06 21.67 -16.46
CA GLU A 560 19.77 21.56 -17.90
C GLU A 560 18.27 21.49 -18.16
N GLU A 561 17.84 21.94 -19.34
CA GLU A 561 16.46 21.75 -19.79
C GLU A 561 16.25 20.30 -20.26
N MET A 562 15.23 19.62 -19.70
CA MET A 562 14.85 18.29 -20.13
C MET A 562 14.07 18.37 -21.45
N LEU A 563 14.67 17.88 -22.53
CA LEU A 563 14.00 17.80 -23.82
C LEU A 563 12.91 16.71 -23.82
N PRO A 564 11.75 16.96 -24.47
CA PRO A 564 10.69 15.97 -24.57
C PRO A 564 11.14 14.67 -25.23
N GLN A 565 10.81 13.56 -24.57
CA GLN A 565 11.05 12.20 -25.07
C GLN A 565 9.78 11.55 -25.66
N LEU A 566 8.65 12.26 -25.61
CA LEU A 566 7.34 11.74 -26.00
C LEU A 566 6.59 12.76 -26.86
N SER A 567 5.95 12.29 -27.92
CA SER A 567 4.86 13.00 -28.59
C SER A 567 3.60 12.15 -28.51
N TYR A 568 2.50 12.71 -28.00
CA TYR A 568 1.27 11.98 -27.71
C TYR A 568 0.06 12.62 -28.38
N ILE A 569 -0.73 11.81 -29.09
CA ILE A 569 -2.05 12.19 -29.61
C ILE A 569 -3.13 11.34 -28.93
N SER A 570 -4.04 12.00 -28.23
CA SER A 570 -5.11 11.37 -27.46
C SER A 570 -6.19 10.75 -28.36
N HIS A 571 -6.71 9.58 -27.98
CA HIS A 571 -7.98 9.02 -28.49
C HIS A 571 -9.20 9.56 -27.75
N LEU A 572 -9.02 10.06 -26.53
CA LEU A 572 -10.05 10.72 -25.74
C LEU A 572 -10.33 12.09 -26.37
N ARG A 573 -11.60 12.32 -26.76
CA ARG A 573 -12.07 13.54 -27.42
C ARG A 573 -12.18 14.72 -26.47
#